data_AF-A0A809QQL9-F1
#
_entry.id   AF-A0A809QQL9-F1
#
_cell.length_a   1.000
_cell.length_b   1.000
_cell.length_c   1.000
_cell.angle_alpha   90.00
_cell.angle_beta   90.00
_cell.angle_gamma   90.00
#
_symmetry.space_group_name_H-M   'P 1'
#
loop_
_entity.id
_entity.type
_entity.pdbx_description
1 polymer ?
#
loop_
_entity_poly.entity_id
_entity_poly.type
_entity_poly.pdbx_seq_one_letter_code
_entity_poly.pdbx_strand_id
1 'polypeptide(L)'
;MNPKFLTLTIAAALGAVSLSSHASGYRFGSQSVSAQSTAEANSAEAADASTIFTNPAGLTYLDGTQIAVGVTAVVPNSSFSDTGSRRFTGTSSGGLTAQDSYTPGMVAAPSLYVSKKINDQWAAGFGLFVPYGTKLDYDNNWSGRYALTNVKLESVNLNPTVGFKLNEQHSFGFGLNAQFMKANLGQGWTCQVRSPP
;
A
#
# COMPACT_ATOMS: atom_id res chain seq x y z
N MET A 1 13.11 -39.79 -4.94
CA MET A 1 13.77 -38.49 -5.27
C MET A 1 15.08 -38.41 -4.53
N ASN A 2 16.19 -38.14 -5.22
CA ASN A 2 17.52 -38.07 -4.61
C ASN A 2 17.66 -36.71 -3.89
N PRO A 3 17.96 -36.66 -2.57
CA PRO A 3 17.91 -35.44 -1.77
C PRO A 3 18.81 -34.31 -2.31
N LYS A 4 19.90 -34.65 -3.02
CA LYS A 4 20.80 -33.69 -3.65
C LYS A 4 20.14 -32.88 -4.78
N PHE A 5 19.22 -33.49 -5.52
CA PHE A 5 18.47 -32.80 -6.58
C PHE A 5 17.39 -31.88 -6.00
N LEU A 6 16.75 -32.28 -4.90
CA LEU A 6 15.74 -31.45 -4.22
C LEU A 6 16.37 -30.15 -3.69
N THR A 7 17.54 -30.22 -3.05
CA THR A 7 18.27 -29.03 -2.58
C THR A 7 18.68 -28.13 -3.74
N LEU A 8 19.11 -28.70 -4.87
CA LEU A 8 19.49 -27.94 -6.06
C LEU A 8 18.28 -27.23 -6.69
N THR A 9 17.11 -27.88 -6.75
CA THR A 9 15.89 -27.28 -7.28
C THR A 9 15.36 -26.16 -6.38
N ILE A 10 15.41 -26.33 -5.06
CA ILE A 10 15.04 -25.28 -4.09
C ILE A 10 15.99 -24.09 -4.21
N ALA A 11 17.30 -24.33 -4.29
CA ALA A 11 18.30 -23.26 -4.47
C ALA A 11 18.12 -22.50 -5.80
N ALA A 12 17.84 -23.22 -6.89
CA ALA A 12 17.56 -22.60 -8.19
C ALA A 12 16.26 -21.78 -8.19
N ALA A 13 15.21 -22.27 -7.52
CA ALA A 13 13.96 -21.53 -7.35
C ALA A 13 14.15 -20.25 -6.53
N LEU A 14 14.89 -20.32 -5.41
CA LEU A 14 15.21 -19.15 -4.58
C LEU A 14 16.09 -18.12 -5.32
N GLY A 15 17.04 -18.60 -6.13
CA GLY A 15 17.90 -17.74 -6.97
C GLY A 15 17.10 -16.98 -8.04
N ALA A 16 16.10 -17.62 -8.66
CA ALA A 16 15.28 -16.99 -9.69
C ALA A 16 14.33 -15.89 -9.15
N VAL A 17 13.91 -15.99 -7.88
CA VAL A 17 13.03 -15.00 -7.22
C VAL A 17 13.79 -13.71 -6.85
N SER A 18 15.14 -13.75 -6.83
CA SER A 18 15.98 -12.64 -6.38
C SER A 18 16.20 -11.52 -7.42
N LEU A 19 15.69 -11.67 -8.64
CA LEU A 19 15.96 -10.73 -9.74
C LEU A 19 15.02 -9.51 -9.78
N SER A 20 13.98 -9.47 -8.95
CA SER A 20 12.96 -8.42 -8.96
C SER A 20 12.88 -7.70 -7.61
N SER A 21 13.37 -6.45 -7.56
CA SER A 21 13.12 -5.56 -6.42
C SER A 21 11.78 -4.87 -6.60
N HIS A 22 10.81 -5.18 -5.74
CA HIS A 22 9.53 -4.49 -5.72
C HIS A 22 9.55 -3.39 -4.65
N ALA A 23 9.32 -2.14 -5.06
CA ALA A 23 9.11 -1.04 -4.13
C ALA A 23 7.60 -0.86 -3.89
N SER A 24 7.20 -0.78 -2.62
CA SER A 24 5.79 -0.57 -2.24
C SER A 24 5.26 0.81 -2.64
N GLY A 25 6.15 1.79 -2.83
CA GLY A 25 5.78 3.17 -3.18
C GLY A 25 4.76 3.74 -2.19
N TYR A 26 3.64 4.23 -2.69
CA TYR A 26 2.54 4.78 -1.89
C TYR A 26 1.43 3.76 -1.58
N ARG A 27 1.64 2.48 -1.88
CA ARG A 27 0.69 1.42 -1.54
C ARG A 27 0.59 1.30 -0.04
N PHE A 28 -0.64 1.32 0.44
CA PHE A 28 -0.92 1.12 1.85
C PHE A 28 -0.75 -0.37 2.17
N GLY A 29 0.19 -0.69 3.05
CA GLY A 29 0.66 -2.06 3.26
C GLY A 29 -0.32 -2.98 3.98
N SER A 30 -1.44 -2.46 4.50
CA SER A 30 -2.39 -3.22 5.30
C SER A 30 -3.82 -3.05 4.79
N GLN A 31 -4.52 -4.15 4.54
CA GLN A 31 -5.84 -4.09 3.90
C GLN A 31 -6.95 -4.62 4.81
N SER A 32 -6.62 -5.53 5.73
CA SER A 32 -7.50 -5.94 6.81
C SER A 32 -6.69 -6.38 8.04
N VAL A 33 -7.36 -6.58 9.17
CA VAL A 33 -6.71 -7.07 10.40
C VAL A 33 -6.28 -8.54 10.26
N SER A 34 -7.09 -9.35 9.57
CA SER A 34 -6.76 -10.74 9.26
C SER A 34 -5.58 -10.84 8.30
N ALA A 35 -5.56 -10.03 7.24
CA ALA A 35 -4.43 -9.95 6.31
C ALA A 35 -3.13 -9.55 7.02
N GLN A 36 -3.17 -8.51 7.86
CA GLN A 36 -2.00 -8.11 8.65
C GLN A 36 -1.43 -9.22 9.52
N SER A 37 -2.30 -10.07 10.09
CA SER A 37 -1.91 -11.17 10.97
C SER A 37 -1.04 -12.21 10.25
N THR A 38 -1.17 -12.32 8.92
CA THR A 38 -0.36 -13.19 8.07
C THR A 38 0.65 -12.41 7.23
N ALA A 39 0.96 -11.16 7.61
CA ALA A 39 1.82 -10.26 6.84
C ALA A 39 1.35 -10.10 5.37
N GLU A 40 0.03 -10.04 5.17
CA GLU A 40 -0.69 -9.95 3.90
C GLU A 40 -0.50 -11.16 2.97
N ALA A 41 -0.06 -12.31 3.50
CA ALA A 41 0.12 -13.56 2.77
C ALA A 41 -1.17 -14.40 2.71
N ASN A 42 -2.30 -13.79 2.33
CA ASN A 42 -3.63 -14.39 2.46
C ASN A 42 -4.40 -14.57 1.12
N SER A 43 -3.72 -14.47 -0.04
CA SER A 43 -4.38 -14.48 -1.36
C SER A 43 -5.18 -15.74 -1.69
N ALA A 44 -4.94 -16.85 -0.99
CA ALA A 44 -5.66 -18.11 -1.14
C ALA A 44 -6.32 -18.59 0.17
N GLU A 45 -6.31 -17.76 1.20
CA GLU A 45 -6.78 -18.16 2.54
C GLU A 45 -8.30 -18.10 2.66
N ALA A 46 -8.92 -17.07 2.08
CA ALA A 46 -10.37 -16.82 2.18
C ALA A 46 -10.90 -16.92 3.63
N ALA A 47 -10.15 -16.40 4.61
CA ALA A 47 -10.51 -16.50 6.04
C ALA A 47 -11.76 -15.68 6.41
N ASP A 48 -11.96 -14.53 5.77
CA ASP A 48 -13.12 -13.65 6.01
C ASP A 48 -13.45 -12.82 4.75
N ALA A 49 -14.46 -11.93 4.87
CA ALA A 49 -14.91 -11.05 3.80
C ALA A 49 -13.80 -10.16 3.18
N SER A 50 -12.68 -9.93 3.88
CA SER A 50 -11.55 -9.16 3.33
C SER A 50 -10.82 -9.85 2.17
N THR A 51 -11.09 -11.14 1.91
CA THR A 51 -10.67 -11.81 0.67
C THR A 51 -11.10 -11.06 -0.58
N ILE A 52 -12.12 -10.19 -0.52
CA ILE A 52 -12.52 -9.27 -1.59
C ILE A 52 -11.31 -8.46 -2.11
N PHE A 53 -10.41 -8.02 -1.24
CA PHE A 53 -9.23 -7.24 -1.64
C PHE A 53 -8.21 -8.08 -2.41
N THR A 54 -7.87 -9.26 -1.91
CA THR A 54 -6.78 -10.09 -2.46
C THR A 54 -7.24 -11.06 -3.55
N ASN A 55 -8.38 -11.71 -3.35
CA ASN A 55 -8.94 -12.69 -4.26
C ASN A 55 -10.48 -12.82 -4.12
N PRO A 56 -11.25 -12.12 -4.97
CA PRO A 56 -12.69 -12.26 -5.10
C PRO A 56 -13.24 -13.69 -5.23
N ALA A 57 -12.48 -14.62 -5.80
CA ALA A 57 -12.91 -16.01 -5.96
C ALA A 57 -13.02 -16.74 -4.59
N GLY A 58 -12.32 -16.24 -3.57
CA GLY A 58 -12.42 -16.72 -2.19
C GLY A 58 -13.82 -16.55 -1.59
N LEU A 59 -14.63 -15.62 -2.10
CA LEU A 59 -16.00 -15.38 -1.63
C LEU A 59 -16.87 -16.64 -1.67
N THR A 60 -16.65 -17.53 -2.63
CA THR A 60 -17.46 -18.75 -2.78
C THR A 60 -17.21 -19.79 -1.69
N TYR A 61 -16.13 -19.64 -0.92
CA TYR A 61 -15.78 -20.50 0.21
C TYR A 61 -16.28 -19.94 1.55
N LEU A 62 -16.77 -18.70 1.59
CA LEU A 62 -17.35 -18.11 2.79
C LEU A 62 -18.81 -18.54 2.95
N ASP A 63 -19.17 -18.99 4.15
CA ASP A 63 -20.54 -19.37 4.46
C ASP A 63 -21.36 -18.21 5.04
N GLY A 64 -22.65 -18.18 4.67
CA GLY A 64 -23.62 -17.23 5.19
C GLY A 64 -23.33 -15.78 4.81
N THR A 65 -23.60 -14.86 5.73
CA THR A 65 -23.27 -13.44 5.61
C THR A 65 -22.17 -13.12 6.61
N GLN A 66 -21.07 -12.53 6.14
CA GLN A 66 -19.97 -12.10 6.99
C GLN A 66 -19.73 -10.61 6.85
N ILE A 67 -19.32 -10.00 7.96
CA ILE A 67 -18.97 -8.58 8.03
C ILE A 67 -17.62 -8.51 8.74
N ALA A 68 -16.64 -7.92 8.08
CA ALA A 68 -15.33 -7.63 8.66
C ALA A 68 -15.11 -6.12 8.68
N VAL A 69 -14.89 -5.57 9.88
CA VAL A 69 -14.61 -4.15 10.10
C VAL A 69 -13.30 -4.04 10.84
N GLY A 70 -12.44 -3.13 10.39
CA GLY A 70 -11.15 -2.90 11.01
C GLY A 70 -10.68 -1.46 10.86
N VAL A 71 -9.74 -1.08 11.71
CA VAL A 71 -8.98 0.16 11.57
C VAL A 71 -7.51 -0.19 11.79
N THR A 72 -6.68 0.11 10.79
CA THR A 72 -5.23 -0.06 10.90
C THR A 72 -4.59 1.25 11.30
N ALA A 73 -3.77 1.24 12.36
CA ALA A 73 -2.91 2.35 12.72
C ALA A 73 -1.49 2.12 12.18
N VAL A 74 -0.93 3.13 11.52
CA VAL A 74 0.45 3.14 11.00
C VAL A 74 1.22 4.25 11.70
N VAL A 75 2.36 3.89 12.28
CA VAL A 75 3.28 4.79 12.99
C VAL A 75 4.62 4.78 12.23
N PRO A 76 4.75 5.58 11.16
CA PRO A 76 5.98 5.63 10.37
C PRO A 76 7.05 6.49 11.06
N ASN A 77 8.31 6.05 10.98
CA ASN A 77 9.46 6.84 11.36
C ASN A 77 10.45 6.84 10.19
N SER A 78 10.80 8.04 9.70
CA SER A 78 11.84 8.19 8.68
C SER A 78 12.58 9.49 8.89
N SER A 79 13.91 9.39 8.84
CA SER A 79 14.83 10.51 8.97
C SER A 79 15.57 10.78 7.66
N PHE A 80 16.08 12.00 7.53
CA PHE A 80 16.85 12.46 6.40
C PHE A 80 18.20 13.01 6.88
N SER A 81 19.25 12.77 6.08
CA SER A 81 20.58 13.35 6.27
C SER A 81 21.21 13.65 4.91
N ASP A 82 21.73 14.86 4.76
CA ASP A 82 22.36 15.40 3.57
C ASP A 82 23.88 15.42 3.74
N THR A 83 24.59 14.71 2.86
CA THR A 83 26.06 14.63 2.87
C THR A 83 26.74 15.59 1.90
N GLY A 84 26.04 16.65 1.47
CA GLY A 84 26.64 17.74 0.68
C GLY A 84 25.95 18.00 -0.65
N SER A 85 24.62 18.01 -0.67
CA SER A 85 23.81 18.30 -1.86
C SER A 85 24.14 19.68 -2.43
N ARG A 86 24.28 19.72 -3.76
CA ARG A 86 24.59 20.94 -4.51
C ARG A 86 23.49 21.22 -5.51
N ARG A 87 23.25 22.51 -5.74
CA ARG A 87 22.41 22.98 -6.84
C ARG A 87 23.13 22.74 -8.17
N PHE A 88 22.39 22.82 -9.27
CA PHE A 88 22.98 22.75 -10.62
C PHE A 88 24.09 23.79 -10.84
N THR A 89 24.01 24.94 -10.15
CA THR A 89 25.03 26.00 -10.15
C THR A 89 26.31 25.65 -9.36
N GLY A 90 26.42 24.45 -8.79
CA GLY A 90 27.57 24.01 -7.99
C GLY A 90 27.62 24.58 -6.56
N THR A 91 26.68 25.46 -6.20
CA THR A 91 26.54 26.03 -4.86
C THR A 91 25.79 25.10 -3.92
N SER A 92 25.96 25.26 -2.60
CA SER A 92 25.20 24.49 -1.60
C SER A 92 23.68 24.68 -1.80
N SER A 93 22.92 23.59 -1.62
CA SER A 93 21.45 23.62 -1.54
C SER A 93 20.94 24.60 -0.47
N GLY A 94 21.68 24.72 0.65
CA GLY A 94 21.32 25.49 1.84
C GLY A 94 20.10 24.93 2.55
N GLY A 95 19.81 25.37 3.78
CA GLY A 95 18.71 24.82 4.60
C GLY A 95 19.17 23.71 5.55
N LEU A 96 18.22 23.05 6.22
CA LEU A 96 18.50 21.95 7.14
C LEU A 96 19.04 20.74 6.38
N THR A 97 20.18 20.22 6.85
CA THR A 97 20.88 19.05 6.30
C THR A 97 20.52 17.76 7.02
N ALA A 98 19.72 17.81 8.09
CA ALA A 98 19.24 16.62 8.78
C ALA A 98 17.88 16.89 9.43
N GLN A 99 17.02 15.88 9.47
CA GLN A 99 15.72 15.91 10.14
C GLN A 99 15.34 14.50 10.59
N ASP A 100 14.98 14.35 11.87
CA ASP A 100 14.72 13.03 12.46
C ASP A 100 13.33 12.45 12.14
N SER A 101 12.37 13.27 11.72
CA SER A 101 11.06 12.80 11.27
C SER A 101 10.41 13.77 10.29
N TYR A 102 10.14 13.29 9.08
CA TYR A 102 9.30 13.98 8.08
C TYR A 102 8.00 13.21 7.80
N THR A 103 7.72 12.17 8.58
CA THR A 103 6.53 11.33 8.49
C THR A 103 5.52 11.72 9.58
N PRO A 104 4.22 11.46 9.41
CA PRO A 104 3.23 11.71 10.46
C PRO A 104 3.48 10.80 11.67
N GLY A 105 3.15 11.27 12.87
CA GLY A 105 3.28 10.44 14.07
C GLY A 105 2.38 9.20 14.05
N MET A 106 1.13 9.32 13.58
CA MET A 106 0.23 8.18 13.38
C MET A 106 -0.80 8.49 12.30
N VAL A 107 -1.16 7.49 11.50
CA VAL A 107 -2.25 7.56 10.51
C VAL A 107 -3.15 6.34 10.72
N ALA A 108 -4.46 6.54 10.62
CA ALA A 108 -5.44 5.46 10.68
C ALA A 108 -6.07 5.23 9.29
N ALA A 109 -6.24 3.97 8.92
CA ALA A 109 -6.94 3.56 7.70
C ALA A 109 -8.07 2.60 8.06
N PRO A 110 -9.33 3.00 7.88
CA PRO A 110 -10.47 2.10 8.11
C PRO A 110 -10.63 1.13 6.94
N SER A 111 -11.16 -0.05 7.23
CA SER A 111 -11.66 -0.99 6.24
C SER A 111 -12.97 -1.64 6.67
N LEU A 112 -13.84 -1.89 5.70
CA LEU A 112 -15.12 -2.55 5.84
C LEU A 112 -15.28 -3.51 4.66
N TYR A 113 -15.60 -4.76 4.97
CA TYR A 113 -15.92 -5.78 3.99
C TYR A 113 -17.20 -6.50 4.40
N VAL A 114 -18.08 -6.71 3.43
CA VAL A 114 -19.31 -7.48 3.60
C VAL A 114 -19.33 -8.54 2.53
N SER A 115 -19.61 -9.79 2.90
CA SER A 115 -19.83 -10.89 1.97
C SER A 115 -21.15 -11.58 2.26
N LYS A 116 -21.74 -12.15 1.22
CA LYS A 116 -22.94 -12.97 1.32
C LYS A 116 -22.90 -14.10 0.31
N LYS A 117 -22.98 -15.34 0.80
CA LYS A 117 -23.29 -16.50 -0.02
C LYS A 117 -24.75 -16.41 -0.46
N ILE A 118 -24.97 -16.29 -1.76
CA ILE A 118 -26.32 -16.19 -2.36
C ILE A 118 -26.89 -17.61 -2.49
N ASN A 119 -26.08 -18.54 -2.97
CA ASN A 119 -26.36 -19.97 -3.06
C ASN A 119 -25.03 -20.76 -3.15
N ASP A 120 -25.09 -22.05 -3.47
CA ASP A 120 -23.89 -22.91 -3.55
C ASP A 120 -22.93 -22.54 -4.68
N GLN A 121 -23.39 -21.77 -5.67
CA GLN A 121 -22.59 -21.34 -6.82
C GLN A 121 -22.20 -19.87 -6.79
N TRP A 122 -23.02 -19.00 -6.19
CA TRP A 122 -22.86 -17.55 -6.27
C TRP A 122 -22.65 -16.93 -4.90
N ALA A 123 -21.68 -16.02 -4.82
CA ALA A 123 -21.45 -15.16 -3.68
C ALA A 123 -21.31 -13.71 -4.17
N ALA A 124 -21.74 -12.75 -3.36
CA ALA A 124 -21.51 -11.34 -3.62
C ALA A 124 -20.84 -10.70 -2.42
N GLY A 125 -20.13 -9.60 -2.66
CA GLY A 125 -19.46 -8.85 -1.63
C GLY A 125 -19.29 -7.39 -1.98
N PHE A 126 -18.97 -6.62 -0.96
CA PHE A 126 -18.65 -5.21 -1.06
C PHE A 126 -17.50 -4.87 -0.12
N GLY A 127 -16.45 -4.24 -0.65
CA GLY A 127 -15.33 -3.71 0.12
C GLY A 127 -15.29 -2.19 0.11
N LEU A 128 -14.93 -1.59 1.23
CA LEU A 128 -14.53 -0.19 1.38
C LEU A 128 -13.21 -0.17 2.14
N PHE A 129 -12.14 0.31 1.51
CA PHE A 129 -10.79 0.27 2.08
C PHE A 129 -9.88 1.35 1.50
N VAL A 130 -8.69 1.51 2.09
CA VAL A 130 -7.66 2.47 1.69
C VAL A 130 -6.49 1.73 1.02
N PRO A 131 -6.42 1.68 -0.32
CA PRO A 131 -5.35 0.95 -1.02
C PRO A 131 -4.04 1.75 -1.16
N TYR A 132 -4.11 3.08 -1.17
CA TYR A 132 -2.95 3.97 -1.30
C TYR A 132 -3.02 5.10 -0.28
N GLY A 133 -1.88 5.48 0.28
CA GLY A 133 -1.84 6.55 1.27
C GLY A 133 -0.41 6.98 1.59
N THR A 134 -0.16 8.28 1.60
CA THR A 134 1.16 8.83 1.96
C THR A 134 1.00 10.24 2.49
N LYS A 135 1.75 10.56 3.55
CA LYS A 135 1.85 11.92 4.07
C LYS A 135 3.31 12.14 4.45
N LEU A 136 3.97 13.09 3.81
CA LEU A 136 5.35 13.49 4.09
C LEU A 136 5.38 15.01 4.22
N ASP A 137 6.08 15.52 5.22
CA ASP A 137 6.24 16.94 5.47
C ASP A 137 7.69 17.23 5.91
N TYR A 138 8.45 17.86 5.02
CA TYR A 138 9.84 18.24 5.22
C TYR A 138 10.01 19.71 5.59
N ASP A 139 8.91 20.47 5.74
CA ASP A 139 8.93 21.93 5.89
C ASP A 139 9.60 22.64 4.68
N ASN A 140 9.62 23.98 4.69
CA ASN A 140 10.22 24.83 3.67
C ASN A 140 11.70 25.14 3.94
N ASN A 141 12.27 24.65 5.03
CA ASN A 141 13.64 24.97 5.46
C ASN A 141 14.66 23.88 5.12
N TRP A 142 14.25 22.66 4.72
CA TRP A 142 15.18 21.57 4.42
C TRP A 142 15.92 21.75 3.10
N SER A 143 17.03 21.03 2.94
CA SER A 143 17.94 21.17 1.80
C SER A 143 17.33 20.75 0.45
N GLY A 144 16.33 19.86 0.45
CA GLY A 144 15.62 19.39 -0.74
C GLY A 144 14.36 20.18 -1.12
N ARG A 145 14.05 21.30 -0.45
CA ARG A 145 12.78 22.06 -0.60
C ARG A 145 12.40 22.44 -2.03
N TYR A 146 13.37 22.60 -2.93
CA TYR A 146 13.12 22.94 -4.33
C TYR A 146 12.58 21.75 -5.15
N ALA A 147 12.82 20.52 -4.70
CA ALA A 147 12.26 19.32 -5.31
C ALA A 147 10.89 18.98 -4.69
N LEU A 148 10.80 19.08 -3.35
CA LEU A 148 9.63 18.68 -2.59
C LEU A 148 9.62 19.36 -1.22
N THR A 149 8.46 19.80 -0.73
CA THR A 149 8.29 20.21 0.68
C THR A 149 7.26 19.36 1.40
N ASN A 150 6.16 19.02 0.72
CA ASN A 150 5.10 18.17 1.29
C ASN A 150 4.50 17.27 0.20
N VAL A 151 4.22 16.01 0.55
CA VAL A 151 3.36 15.12 -0.24
C VAL A 151 2.20 14.68 0.64
N LYS A 152 0.97 14.80 0.14
CA LYS A 152 -0.20 14.18 0.76
C LYS A 152 -1.02 13.46 -0.30
N LEU A 153 -1.09 12.14 -0.22
CA LEU A 153 -1.95 11.28 -1.02
C LEU A 153 -2.94 10.57 -0.11
N GLU A 154 -4.22 10.79 -0.37
CA GLU A 154 -5.33 10.13 0.32
C GLU A 154 -6.16 9.37 -0.72
N SER A 155 -6.54 8.13 -0.41
CA SER A 155 -7.42 7.36 -1.28
C SER A 155 -8.48 6.60 -0.50
N VAL A 156 -9.60 6.34 -1.15
CA VAL A 156 -10.62 5.40 -0.71
C VAL A 156 -11.10 4.63 -1.93
N ASN A 157 -11.32 3.34 -1.75
CA ASN A 157 -11.80 2.47 -2.81
C ASN A 157 -13.08 1.77 -2.37
N LEU A 158 -14.06 1.77 -3.28
CA LEU A 158 -15.28 1.00 -3.17
C LEU A 158 -15.20 -0.16 -4.15
N ASN A 159 -15.47 -1.37 -3.68
CA ASN A 159 -15.29 -2.58 -4.45
C ASN A 159 -16.50 -3.52 -4.35
N PRO A 160 -17.54 -3.33 -5.18
CA PRO A 160 -18.54 -4.36 -5.39
C PRO A 160 -17.93 -5.53 -6.17
N THR A 161 -18.21 -6.74 -5.68
CA THR A 161 -17.54 -7.96 -6.13
C THR A 161 -18.51 -9.14 -6.14
N VAL A 162 -18.31 -10.06 -7.08
CA VAL A 162 -19.07 -11.30 -7.22
C VAL A 162 -18.11 -12.48 -7.38
N GLY A 163 -18.44 -13.60 -6.76
CA GLY A 163 -17.77 -14.88 -6.89
C GLY A 163 -18.70 -15.92 -7.51
N PHE A 164 -18.15 -16.76 -8.38
CA PHE A 164 -18.84 -17.85 -9.05
C PHE A 164 -18.06 -19.16 -8.89
N LYS A 165 -18.67 -20.16 -8.27
CA LYS A 165 -18.12 -21.51 -8.09
C LYS A 165 -18.55 -22.37 -9.26
N LEU A 166 -17.59 -22.75 -10.11
CA LEU A 166 -17.85 -23.65 -11.23
C LEU A 166 -18.00 -25.10 -10.73
N ASN A 167 -17.12 -25.52 -9.82
CA ASN A 167 -17.12 -26.84 -9.18
C ASN A 167 -16.35 -26.79 -7.85
N GLU A 168 -16.18 -27.93 -7.19
CA GLU A 168 -15.48 -28.03 -5.89
C GLU A 168 -14.02 -27.58 -5.92
N GLN A 169 -13.38 -27.58 -7.09
CA GLN A 169 -11.96 -27.25 -7.26
C GLN A 169 -11.72 -25.88 -7.91
N HIS A 170 -12.74 -25.30 -8.56
CA HIS A 170 -12.58 -24.11 -9.39
C HIS A 170 -13.66 -23.07 -9.06
N SER A 171 -13.21 -21.87 -8.69
CA SER A 171 -14.04 -20.69 -8.59
C SER A 171 -13.39 -19.51 -9.33
N PHE A 172 -14.24 -18.59 -9.75
CA PHE A 172 -13.89 -17.36 -10.43
C PHE A 172 -14.43 -16.19 -9.61
N GLY A 173 -13.73 -15.06 -9.67
CA GLY A 173 -14.17 -13.85 -8.99
C GLY A 173 -13.98 -12.64 -9.88
N PHE A 174 -14.90 -11.70 -9.76
CA PHE A 174 -14.90 -10.45 -10.50
C PHE A 174 -15.23 -9.29 -9.56
N GLY A 175 -14.43 -8.24 -9.58
CA GLY A 175 -14.64 -7.04 -8.76
C GLY A 175 -14.38 -5.78 -9.54
N LEU A 176 -15.15 -4.72 -9.26
CA LEU A 176 -14.97 -3.40 -9.85
C LEU A 176 -14.39 -2.45 -8.81
N ASN A 177 -13.36 -1.69 -9.13
CA ASN A 177 -12.75 -0.74 -8.20
C ASN A 177 -13.17 0.70 -8.58
N ALA A 178 -13.99 1.33 -7.74
CA ALA A 178 -14.30 2.74 -7.82
C ALA A 178 -13.46 3.50 -6.79
N GLN A 179 -12.36 4.07 -7.29
CA GLN A 179 -11.32 4.66 -6.46
C GLN A 179 -11.31 6.18 -6.54
N PHE A 180 -11.38 6.84 -5.38
CA PHE A 180 -11.23 8.28 -5.26
C PHE A 180 -9.86 8.60 -4.66
N MET A 181 -9.12 9.51 -5.29
CA MET A 181 -7.78 9.89 -4.86
C MET A 181 -7.65 11.41 -4.82
N LYS A 182 -7.05 11.92 -3.75
CA LYS A 182 -6.69 13.34 -3.61
C LYS A 182 -5.19 13.44 -3.36
N ALA A 183 -4.50 14.17 -4.22
CA ALA A 183 -3.08 14.43 -4.13
C ALA A 183 -2.82 15.93 -3.87
N ASN A 184 -1.92 16.23 -2.95
CA ASN A 184 -1.36 17.56 -2.74
C ASN A 184 0.16 17.45 -2.75
N LEU A 185 0.81 18.39 -3.44
CA LEU A 185 2.25 18.46 -3.58
C LEU A 185 2.71 19.89 -3.33
N GLY A 186 3.69 20.05 -2.44
CA GLY A 186 4.33 21.32 -2.15
C GLY A 186 5.75 21.38 -2.72
N GLN A 187 6.14 22.55 -3.23
CA GLN A 187 7.51 22.86 -3.61
C GLN A 187 7.87 24.27 -3.11
N GLY A 188 9.08 24.42 -2.57
CA GLY A 188 9.60 25.68 -2.09
C GLY A 188 10.25 26.51 -3.20
N TRP A 189 10.10 27.83 -3.12
CA TRP A 189 10.73 28.79 -4.03
C TRP A 189 11.52 29.83 -3.23
N THR A 190 12.63 30.31 -3.77
CA THR A 190 13.36 31.45 -3.19
C THR A 190 13.34 32.59 -4.18
N CYS A 191 12.53 33.62 -3.92
CA CYS A 191 12.69 34.91 -4.60
C CYS A 191 13.94 35.58 -4.03
N GLN A 192 15.04 35.57 -4.79
CA GLN A 192 16.17 36.46 -4.52
C GLN A 192 15.71 37.87 -4.93
N VAL A 193 15.18 38.65 -3.99
CA VAL A 193 15.04 40.10 -4.19
C VAL A 193 16.46 40.64 -4.28
N ARG A 194 16.91 40.92 -5.51
CA ARG A 194 18.13 41.65 -5.76
C ARG A 194 17.89 43.09 -5.33
N SER A 195 18.30 43.45 -4.11
CA SER A 195 18.39 44.85 -3.73
C SER A 195 19.29 45.56 -4.75
N PRO A 196 18.82 46.62 -5.44
CA PRO A 196 19.70 47.42 -6.27
C PRO A 196 20.75 48.13 -5.39
N PRO A 197 21.94 48.44 -5.95
CA PRO A 197 23.06 49.05 -5.23
C PRO A 197 22.73 50.45 -4.70
#